data_AF-A0A6P5YIS0-F1
#
_entry.id   AF-A0A6P5YIS0-F1
#
_cell.length_a   1.000
_cell.length_b   1.000
_cell.length_c   1.000
_cell.angle_alpha   90.00
_cell.angle_beta   90.00
_cell.angle_gamma   90.00
#
_symmetry.space_group_name_H-M   'P 1'
#
loop_
_entity.id
_entity.type
_entity.pdbx_description
1 polymer ?
#
loop_
_entity_poly.entity_id
_entity_poly.type
_entity_poly.pdbx_seq_one_letter_code
_entity_poly.pdbx_strand_id
1 'polypeptide(L)'
;MKVSLYQQQMKVWVVLAVWVCWISMVQPQCCIAATGNEHKLTVYTVRFTTKGATRNSYLMFMKDLYNALTDRADRSGDIPVLPPRSTQPTDPQQYLYVELSNGYQTVTLALNVSDVYILGYQAGGSGSSYFFSDVPTDARNALFPNTQRESLPYTGRYGALEAAAGVGDRREIPLGIDELRQHIENMNYLQPSSSRGPIARALIVCIQMVSEAVRLRNIQQEILAVAEPRADGTYGVFYPDGLVTEYETSWEDISSAIQSATDGIFTTAVRLVYDGQELVLSTLRQVLFIIAIMPLRCRNTRANLQLLEMPASISSYEFSSLLPMAMRSIGLEDNGDTCERALAPTSNIIGQNGLCVDVYEGSYHNGNKIILWQCGQNQANQLWTLRTDDNTIRSGGKCLTTYGYSSGSYVMIYDCDTAVSDATKWKIWSDGSIRNPRSGLVLTGSKDSSGMINLVVDNIFFGSRQVWYASNNTKPSVTTIVGYNGLCLLASGSQVWLEKCVSKDAEQQWAIYPDETIRPQKNRDGCLKYANAGGDLVTVGTCDGWIEERWRFRSDGTILHVVTEQVMDVKDTSATLPDITINDYSNQRASQIWFQVPLRK
;
A
#
# COMPACT_ATOMS: atom_id res chain seq x y z
N MET A 1 45.59 48.18 1.36
CA MET A 1 46.79 47.71 2.10
C MET A 1 46.95 48.58 3.34
N LYS A 2 47.12 47.99 4.54
CA LYS A 2 47.67 48.58 5.80
C LYS A 2 46.96 49.86 6.36
N VAL A 3 46.89 50.13 7.67
CA VAL A 3 47.14 49.30 8.88
C VAL A 3 46.30 49.83 10.06
N SER A 4 46.14 49.00 11.10
CA SER A 4 45.50 49.27 12.40
C SER A 4 45.96 50.54 13.13
N LEU A 5 45.09 51.10 13.99
CA LEU A 5 45.50 51.51 15.35
C LEU A 5 44.36 51.29 16.37
N TYR A 6 44.69 51.30 17.66
CA TYR A 6 43.92 50.69 18.76
C TYR A 6 44.05 51.53 20.06
N GLN A 7 43.21 51.24 21.07
CA GLN A 7 43.27 51.64 22.50
C GLN A 7 42.27 52.70 23.03
N GLN A 8 41.95 52.49 24.31
CA GLN A 8 40.98 53.19 25.17
C GLN A 8 41.70 54.14 26.15
N GLN A 9 40.96 54.88 26.97
CA GLN A 9 41.44 55.34 28.29
C GLN A 9 40.47 54.96 29.42
N MET A 10 41.01 54.85 30.64
CA MET A 10 40.35 54.44 31.88
C MET A 10 40.32 55.57 32.93
N LYS A 11 39.51 55.39 34.00
CA LYS A 11 39.77 55.77 35.42
C LYS A 11 38.72 55.06 36.31
N VAL A 12 39.03 54.06 37.17
CA VAL A 12 39.56 54.06 38.57
C VAL A 12 39.08 55.21 39.48
N TRP A 13 38.76 55.01 40.77
CA TRP A 13 38.97 53.87 41.72
C TRP A 13 37.61 53.19 42.09
N VAL A 14 37.29 52.48 43.21
CA VAL A 14 37.81 52.14 44.58
C VAL A 14 37.22 50.73 44.90
N VAL A 15 37.88 49.64 45.38
CA VAL A 15 38.62 49.34 46.65
C VAL A 15 37.71 49.34 47.91
N LEU A 16 37.72 48.45 48.92
CA LEU A 16 38.09 47.03 49.26
C LEU A 16 37.39 46.74 50.65
N ALA A 17 37.20 45.55 51.24
CA ALA A 17 37.06 44.11 50.91
C ALA A 17 36.79 43.31 52.24
N VAL A 18 36.60 41.97 52.23
CA VAL A 18 37.16 40.93 53.16
C VAL A 18 36.26 39.67 53.44
N TRP A 19 36.77 38.50 53.00
CA TRP A 19 36.70 37.12 53.55
C TRP A 19 35.46 36.16 53.49
N VAL A 20 35.83 34.91 53.11
CA VAL A 20 35.28 33.56 53.44
C VAL A 20 34.05 32.99 52.68
N CYS A 21 34.31 31.80 52.09
CA CYS A 21 33.47 30.66 51.66
C CYS A 21 31.94 30.75 51.86
N TRP A 22 31.10 30.22 50.96
CA TRP A 22 31.18 28.91 50.27
C TRP A 22 30.79 28.97 48.79
N ILE A 23 31.13 27.92 48.02
CA ILE A 23 30.76 27.81 46.59
C ILE A 23 29.33 27.28 46.45
N SER A 24 28.42 28.14 45.98
CA SER A 24 27.13 27.75 45.42
C SER A 24 27.01 28.30 43.99
N MET A 25 26.94 27.42 42.99
CA MET A 25 26.69 27.83 41.61
C MET A 25 25.23 28.24 41.45
N VAL A 26 25.00 29.54 41.25
CA VAL A 26 23.68 30.11 40.98
C VAL A 26 23.22 29.70 39.57
N GLN A 27 22.04 29.09 39.46
CA GLN A 27 21.29 29.06 38.20
C GLN A 27 20.60 30.41 37.96
N PRO A 28 20.84 31.10 36.83
CA PRO A 28 19.97 32.17 36.37
C PRO A 28 18.89 31.58 35.47
N GLN A 29 17.62 31.69 35.88
CA GLN A 29 16.50 31.41 34.98
C GLN A 29 16.47 32.46 33.86
N CYS A 30 16.54 32.03 32.60
CA CYS A 30 16.25 32.92 31.47
C CYS A 30 14.77 32.73 31.07
N CYS A 31 13.89 33.49 31.70
CA CYS A 31 12.45 33.46 31.41
C CYS A 31 12.16 34.19 30.09
N ILE A 32 12.37 33.52 28.96
CA ILE A 32 11.64 33.88 27.73
C ILE A 32 10.20 33.40 27.93
N ALA A 33 9.29 34.34 28.13
CA ALA A 33 7.87 34.06 28.15
C ALA A 33 7.41 33.68 26.73
N ALA A 34 7.44 32.38 26.43
CA ALA A 34 6.80 31.85 25.24
C ALA A 34 5.30 32.17 25.35
N THR A 35 4.80 33.07 24.51
CA THR A 35 3.37 33.29 24.32
C THR A 35 2.81 32.03 23.68
N GLY A 36 2.42 31.08 24.52
CA GLY A 36 1.85 29.79 24.13
C GLY A 36 0.54 30.01 23.41
N ASN A 37 0.62 30.19 22.08
CA ASN A 37 -0.49 29.91 21.20
C ASN A 37 -0.70 28.39 21.25
N GLU A 38 -1.46 27.92 22.23
CA GLU A 38 -2.08 26.61 22.19
C GLU A 38 -3.01 26.60 20.97
N HIS A 39 -2.45 26.25 19.81
CA HIS A 39 -3.22 25.83 18.65
C HIS A 39 -3.90 24.52 19.02
N LYS A 40 -5.01 24.65 19.76
CA LYS A 40 -5.87 23.56 20.20
C LYS A 40 -6.27 22.77 18.97
N LEU A 41 -5.63 21.62 18.75
CA LEU A 41 -5.77 20.85 17.52
C LEU A 41 -7.25 20.53 17.31
N THR A 42 -7.78 20.94 16.17
CA THR A 42 -9.12 20.55 15.73
C THR A 42 -9.03 19.26 14.93
N VAL A 43 -10.03 18.39 15.10
CA VAL A 43 -10.20 17.21 14.24
C VAL A 43 -10.22 17.65 12.78
N TYR A 44 -9.35 17.07 11.95
CA TYR A 44 -9.25 17.43 10.53
C TYR A 44 -10.56 17.06 9.81
N THR A 45 -10.91 17.78 8.75
CA THR A 45 -12.20 17.60 8.04
C THR A 45 -11.99 17.47 6.53
N VAL A 46 -12.28 16.28 6.00
CA VAL A 46 -12.40 16.04 4.56
C VAL A 46 -13.85 16.33 4.13
N ARG A 47 -14.07 16.77 2.88
CA ARG A 47 -15.36 17.29 2.40
C ARG A 47 -15.79 16.63 1.09
N PHE A 48 -17.08 16.32 0.95
CA PHE A 48 -17.67 15.88 -0.32
C PHE A 48 -19.07 16.47 -0.53
N THR A 49 -19.44 16.71 -1.79
CA THR A 49 -20.78 17.15 -2.18
C THR A 49 -21.31 16.29 -3.31
N THR A 50 -22.56 15.83 -3.20
CA THR A 50 -23.26 15.07 -4.26
C THR A 50 -23.98 15.98 -5.26
N LYS A 51 -23.94 17.31 -5.06
CA LYS A 51 -24.50 18.31 -5.97
C LYS A 51 -23.47 18.68 -7.03
N GLY A 52 -23.70 18.24 -8.26
CA GLY A 52 -22.76 18.43 -9.38
C GLY A 52 -21.48 17.59 -9.23
N ALA A 53 -21.58 16.43 -8.58
CA ALA A 53 -20.45 15.51 -8.48
C ALA A 53 -20.12 14.88 -9.83
N THR A 54 -18.86 14.47 -9.97
CA THR A 54 -18.36 13.66 -11.09
C THR A 54 -17.52 12.53 -10.53
N ARG A 55 -17.17 11.55 -11.37
CA ARG A 55 -16.19 10.51 -11.07
C ARG A 55 -14.89 11.13 -10.54
N ASN A 56 -14.42 12.20 -11.17
CA ASN A 56 -13.20 12.88 -10.76
C ASN A 56 -13.34 13.60 -9.41
N SER A 57 -14.51 14.17 -9.07
CA SER A 57 -14.71 14.79 -7.75
C SER A 57 -14.77 13.75 -6.63
N TYR A 58 -15.38 12.58 -6.87
CA TYR A 58 -15.39 11.48 -5.91
C TYR A 58 -14.00 10.82 -5.77
N LEU A 59 -13.25 10.69 -6.87
CA LEU A 59 -11.85 10.21 -6.85
C LEU A 59 -10.96 11.14 -6.01
N MET A 60 -11.08 12.47 -6.19
CA MET A 60 -10.31 13.43 -5.39
C MET A 60 -10.71 13.40 -3.92
N PHE A 61 -12.01 13.31 -3.60
CA PHE A 61 -12.48 13.11 -2.22
C PHE A 61 -11.86 11.85 -1.57
N MET A 62 -11.85 10.72 -2.27
CA MET A 62 -11.21 9.50 -1.79
C MET A 62 -9.69 9.66 -1.61
N LYS A 63 -9.02 10.43 -2.48
CA LYS A 63 -7.58 10.70 -2.40
C LYS A 63 -7.23 11.61 -1.22
N ASP A 64 -8.04 12.64 -0.96
CA ASP A 64 -7.91 13.51 0.21
C ASP A 64 -8.18 12.74 1.52
N LEU A 65 -9.18 11.84 1.51
CA LEU A 65 -9.48 10.94 2.63
C LEU A 65 -8.33 9.96 2.90
N TYR A 66 -7.78 9.31 1.86
CA TYR A 66 -6.60 8.45 1.95
C TYR A 66 -5.40 9.21 2.50
N ASN A 67 -5.12 10.41 1.99
CA ASN A 67 -4.02 11.24 2.46
C ASN A 67 -4.18 11.65 3.94
N ALA A 68 -5.37 12.07 4.36
CA ALA A 68 -5.66 12.45 5.74
C ALA A 68 -5.52 11.26 6.73
N LEU A 69 -5.92 10.05 6.32
CA LEU A 69 -5.75 8.84 7.12
C LEU A 69 -4.30 8.36 7.17
N THR A 70 -3.53 8.56 6.10
CA THR A 70 -2.16 8.06 5.96
C THR A 70 -1.06 9.07 6.32
N ASP A 71 -1.39 10.29 6.72
CA ASP A 71 -0.44 11.32 7.20
C ASP A 71 0.47 10.78 8.33
N ARG A 72 -0.12 10.09 9.31
CA ARG A 72 0.58 9.48 10.46
C ARG A 72 0.71 7.94 10.38
N ALA A 73 0.51 7.35 9.21
CA ALA A 73 0.62 5.91 9.00
C ALA A 73 2.10 5.45 8.88
N ASP A 74 2.38 4.20 9.24
CA ASP A 74 3.64 3.56 8.90
C ASP A 74 3.64 3.21 7.40
N ARG A 75 4.53 3.88 6.65
CA ARG A 75 4.69 3.75 5.20
C ARG A 75 5.95 2.98 4.80
N SER A 76 6.56 2.24 5.73
CA SER A 76 7.79 1.49 5.44
C SER A 76 7.57 0.22 4.60
N GLY A 77 6.31 -0.19 4.35
CA GLY A 77 5.93 -1.24 3.39
C GLY A 77 5.01 -0.74 2.27
N ASP A 78 4.75 -1.59 1.27
CA ASP A 78 4.00 -1.23 0.05
C ASP A 78 2.54 -0.77 0.28
N ILE A 79 1.97 -1.07 1.47
CA ILE A 79 0.60 -0.70 1.87
C ILE A 79 0.68 -0.04 3.27
N PRO A 80 0.24 1.22 3.45
CA PRO A 80 0.31 1.91 4.73
C PRO A 80 -0.46 1.23 5.86
N VAL A 81 0.17 1.17 7.04
CA VAL A 81 -0.45 0.71 8.28
C VAL A 81 -0.86 1.91 9.12
N LEU A 82 -2.16 2.04 9.39
CA LEU A 82 -2.76 3.13 10.15
C LEU A 82 -2.21 3.16 11.60
N PRO A 83 -2.10 4.35 12.22
CA PRO A 83 -1.56 4.49 13.57
C PRO A 83 -2.41 3.73 14.60
N PRO A 84 -1.81 3.25 15.71
CA PRO A 84 -2.57 2.63 16.80
C PRO A 84 -3.58 3.61 17.41
N ARG A 85 -4.66 3.07 18.00
CA ARG A 85 -5.59 3.86 18.84
C ARG A 85 -4.81 4.59 19.93
N SER A 86 -5.09 5.88 20.10
CA SER A 86 -4.43 6.69 21.12
C SER A 86 -4.79 6.20 22.52
N THR A 87 -3.86 6.30 23.47
CA THR A 87 -4.14 6.04 24.89
C THR A 87 -4.91 7.18 25.56
N GLN A 88 -5.12 8.30 24.85
CA GLN A 88 -5.94 9.42 25.26
C GLN A 88 -7.14 9.56 24.31
N PRO A 89 -8.36 9.12 24.69
CA PRO A 89 -9.57 9.27 23.86
C PRO A 89 -9.98 10.71 23.54
N THR A 90 -9.29 11.71 24.13
CA THR A 90 -9.46 13.14 23.84
C THR A 90 -8.46 13.67 22.80
N ASP A 91 -7.57 12.83 22.26
CA ASP A 91 -6.64 13.17 21.18
C ASP A 91 -7.42 13.50 19.89
N PRO A 92 -7.45 14.76 19.42
CA PRO A 92 -8.17 15.12 18.20
C PRO A 92 -7.55 14.49 16.94
N GLN A 93 -6.29 14.04 16.99
CA GLN A 93 -5.65 13.34 15.88
C GLN A 93 -6.01 11.84 15.81
N GLN A 94 -6.66 11.28 16.84
CA GLN A 94 -7.27 9.95 16.74
C GLN A 94 -8.47 9.95 15.79
N TYR A 95 -9.07 11.11 15.53
CA TYR A 95 -10.32 11.23 14.79
C TYR A 95 -10.16 11.97 13.48
N LEU A 96 -11.11 11.72 12.57
CA LEU A 96 -11.23 12.41 11.29
C LEU A 96 -12.71 12.71 11.05
N TYR A 97 -13.03 13.94 10.65
CA TYR A 97 -14.38 14.28 10.20
C TYR A 97 -14.48 14.14 8.68
N VAL A 98 -15.62 13.63 8.22
CA VAL A 98 -16.01 13.63 6.81
C VAL A 98 -17.34 14.37 6.69
N GLU A 99 -17.31 15.58 6.16
CA GLU A 99 -18.52 16.38 5.92
C GLU A 99 -19.07 16.07 4.53
N LEU A 100 -20.25 15.44 4.50
CA LEU A 100 -21.00 15.11 3.29
C LEU A 100 -22.13 16.12 3.09
N SER A 101 -22.32 16.63 1.88
CA SER A 101 -23.40 17.55 1.54
C SER A 101 -24.22 17.10 0.33
N ASN A 102 -25.53 17.37 0.37
CA ASN A 102 -26.41 17.33 -0.80
C ASN A 102 -26.54 18.70 -1.50
N GLY A 103 -25.77 19.70 -1.05
CA GLY A 103 -25.80 21.08 -1.54
C GLY A 103 -26.95 21.94 -1.01
N TYR A 104 -27.65 21.45 0.02
CA TYR A 104 -28.67 22.17 0.81
C TYR A 104 -28.49 21.93 2.32
N GLN A 105 -28.13 20.70 2.69
CA GLN A 105 -27.89 20.19 4.04
C GLN A 105 -26.48 19.58 4.12
N THR A 106 -26.02 19.28 5.33
CA THR A 106 -24.77 18.56 5.60
C THR A 106 -24.98 17.44 6.62
N VAL A 107 -24.11 16.43 6.57
CA VAL A 107 -23.90 15.44 7.63
C VAL A 107 -22.40 15.33 7.85
N THR A 108 -21.94 15.54 9.08
CA THR A 108 -20.54 15.33 9.44
C THR A 108 -20.41 13.98 10.13
N LEU A 109 -19.74 13.03 9.46
CA LEU A 109 -19.40 11.73 10.03
C LEU A 109 -18.13 11.86 10.89
N ALA A 110 -18.07 11.16 12.02
CA ALA A 110 -16.85 11.02 12.82
C ALA A 110 -16.25 9.62 12.60
N LEU A 111 -15.04 9.58 12.07
CA LEU A 111 -14.26 8.36 11.84
C LEU A 111 -13.12 8.26 12.87
N ASN A 112 -12.77 7.04 13.25
CA ASN A 112 -11.54 6.74 13.99
C ASN A 112 -10.39 6.45 13.00
N VAL A 113 -9.24 7.11 13.14
CA VAL A 113 -8.12 7.03 12.18
C VAL A 113 -7.43 5.67 12.20
N SER A 114 -7.44 4.94 13.32
CA SER A 114 -6.72 3.66 13.45
C SER A 114 -7.33 2.50 12.65
N ASP A 115 -8.61 2.61 12.29
CA ASP A 115 -9.41 1.53 11.71
C ASP A 115 -10.47 2.01 10.69
N VAL A 116 -10.63 3.32 10.51
CA VAL A 116 -11.60 3.96 9.59
C VAL A 116 -13.07 3.70 9.97
N TYR A 117 -13.37 3.21 11.20
CA TYR A 117 -14.75 2.98 11.63
C TYR A 117 -15.48 4.32 11.85
N ILE A 118 -16.68 4.46 11.28
CA ILE A 118 -17.61 5.54 11.64
C ILE A 118 -18.12 5.27 13.07
N LEU A 119 -17.96 6.25 13.95
CA LEU A 119 -18.40 6.21 15.35
C LEU A 119 -19.79 6.85 15.53
N GLY A 120 -20.14 7.79 14.65
CA GLY A 120 -21.38 8.54 14.72
C GLY A 120 -21.42 9.69 13.71
N TYR A 121 -22.48 10.48 13.77
CA TYR A 121 -22.68 11.62 12.88
C TYR A 121 -23.34 12.81 13.58
N GLN A 122 -23.12 14.00 13.03
CA GLN A 122 -23.84 15.23 13.35
C GLN A 122 -24.69 15.63 12.14
N ALA A 123 -25.99 15.86 12.36
CA ALA A 123 -26.88 16.39 11.33
C ALA A 123 -26.78 17.93 11.27
N GLY A 124 -26.64 18.49 10.07
CA GLY A 124 -26.42 19.91 9.84
C GLY A 124 -27.53 20.79 10.45
N GLY A 125 -27.13 21.78 11.25
CA GLY A 125 -28.07 22.72 11.89
C GLY A 125 -28.95 22.14 13.01
N SER A 126 -28.97 20.82 13.23
CA SER A 126 -29.85 20.16 14.22
C SER A 126 -29.51 20.46 15.68
N GLY A 127 -28.26 20.83 15.98
CA GLY A 127 -27.73 20.91 17.35
C GLY A 127 -27.45 19.55 18.01
N SER A 128 -27.74 18.43 17.35
CA SER A 128 -27.59 17.07 17.90
C SER A 128 -26.52 16.24 17.17
N SER A 129 -25.94 15.28 17.88
CA SER A 129 -25.06 14.25 17.31
C SER A 129 -25.44 12.86 17.83
N TYR A 130 -25.29 11.86 16.98
CA TYR A 130 -25.77 10.50 17.20
C TYR A 130 -24.61 9.51 17.07
N PHE A 131 -24.37 8.72 18.13
CA PHE A 131 -23.26 7.76 18.19
C PHE A 131 -23.76 6.32 18.23
N PHE A 132 -23.00 5.38 17.67
CA PHE A 132 -23.29 3.95 17.83
C PHE A 132 -23.23 3.51 19.30
N SER A 133 -24.03 2.51 19.66
CA SER A 133 -24.20 2.07 21.06
C SER A 133 -22.90 1.61 21.71
N ASP A 134 -21.97 1.05 20.93
CA ASP A 134 -20.67 0.53 21.35
C ASP A 134 -19.54 1.58 21.44
N VAL A 135 -19.78 2.84 21.10
CA VAL A 135 -18.76 3.90 21.22
C VAL A 135 -18.57 4.31 22.70
N PRO A 136 -17.35 4.28 23.26
CA PRO A 136 -17.09 4.70 24.63
C PRO A 136 -17.42 6.17 24.88
N THR A 137 -17.93 6.49 26.08
CA THR A 137 -18.36 7.83 26.48
C THR A 137 -17.27 8.88 26.27
N ASP A 138 -16.00 8.56 26.55
CA ASP A 138 -14.89 9.51 26.42
C ASP A 138 -14.61 9.91 24.97
N ALA A 139 -14.75 8.96 24.04
CA ALA A 139 -14.70 9.24 22.60
C ALA A 139 -15.89 10.09 22.15
N ARG A 140 -17.11 9.83 22.67
CA ARG A 140 -18.28 10.70 22.42
C ARG A 140 -18.04 12.12 22.93
N ASN A 141 -17.38 12.27 24.09
CA ASN A 141 -17.08 13.56 24.71
C ASN A 141 -16.05 14.39 23.93
N ALA A 142 -15.07 13.74 23.29
CA ALA A 142 -14.11 14.39 22.40
C ALA A 142 -14.74 14.89 21.08
N LEU A 143 -15.77 14.19 20.60
CA LEU A 143 -16.43 14.43 19.32
C LEU A 143 -17.64 15.36 19.42
N PHE A 144 -17.94 16.06 18.32
CA PHE A 144 -19.08 16.98 18.15
C PHE A 144 -19.35 17.88 19.38
N PRO A 145 -18.38 18.71 19.80
CA PRO A 145 -18.53 19.59 20.96
C PRO A 145 -19.72 20.55 20.79
N ASN A 146 -20.36 20.88 21.92
CA ASN A 146 -21.55 21.75 21.98
C ASN A 146 -22.80 21.18 21.27
N THR A 147 -22.92 19.86 21.11
CA THR A 147 -24.14 19.19 20.62
C THR A 147 -24.87 18.42 21.72
N GLN A 148 -26.18 18.24 21.57
CA GLN A 148 -26.95 17.24 22.29
C GLN A 148 -26.53 15.85 21.78
N ARG A 149 -25.89 15.05 22.65
CA ARG A 149 -25.36 13.74 22.28
C ARG A 149 -26.37 12.64 22.57
N GLU A 150 -26.74 11.89 21.54
CA GLU A 150 -27.69 10.79 21.60
C GLU A 150 -27.03 9.46 21.19
N SER A 151 -27.66 8.34 21.55
CA SER A 151 -27.19 7.01 21.20
C SER A 151 -28.15 6.35 20.21
N LEU A 152 -27.59 5.87 19.10
CA LEU A 152 -28.26 4.92 18.22
C LEU A 152 -28.51 3.60 18.99
N PRO A 153 -29.61 2.88 18.72
CA PRO A 153 -29.98 1.65 19.44
C PRO A 153 -29.27 0.40 18.90
N TYR A 154 -28.19 0.56 18.16
CA TYR A 154 -27.40 -0.50 17.51
C TYR A 154 -25.93 -0.11 17.41
N THR A 155 -25.07 -1.10 17.14
CA THR A 155 -23.62 -0.93 16.93
C THR A 155 -23.29 -0.55 15.49
N GLY A 156 -22.06 -0.12 15.24
CA GLY A 156 -21.57 0.18 13.88
C GLY A 156 -21.26 -1.04 13.00
N ARG A 157 -21.68 -2.24 13.41
CA ARG A 157 -21.37 -3.51 12.72
C ARG A 157 -22.47 -3.86 11.72
N TYR A 158 -22.09 -4.38 10.54
CA TYR A 158 -23.03 -4.73 9.47
C TYR A 158 -24.24 -5.55 9.95
N GLY A 159 -24.06 -6.71 10.60
CA GLY A 159 -25.20 -7.53 11.07
C GLY A 159 -26.17 -6.84 12.04
N ALA A 160 -25.75 -5.79 12.76
CA ALA A 160 -26.63 -4.97 13.59
C ALA A 160 -27.35 -3.88 12.77
N LEU A 161 -26.65 -3.30 11.78
CA LEU A 161 -27.20 -2.33 10.84
C LEU A 161 -28.19 -2.97 9.85
N GLU A 162 -27.88 -4.13 9.29
CA GLU A 162 -28.71 -4.90 8.36
C GLU A 162 -30.05 -5.29 9.02
N ALA A 163 -29.97 -5.83 10.24
CA ALA A 163 -31.14 -6.13 11.06
C ALA A 163 -31.96 -4.87 11.43
N ALA A 164 -31.32 -3.73 11.70
CA ALA A 164 -32.01 -2.47 11.97
C ALA A 164 -32.63 -1.85 10.71
N ALA A 165 -31.98 -2.02 9.55
CA ALA A 165 -32.40 -1.55 8.23
C ALA A 165 -33.57 -2.35 7.64
N GLY A 166 -33.84 -3.55 8.17
CA GLY A 166 -34.82 -4.47 7.62
C GLY A 166 -34.40 -5.02 6.26
N VAL A 167 -33.14 -5.48 6.15
CA VAL A 167 -32.63 -6.31 5.05
C VAL A 167 -32.11 -7.63 5.62
N GLY A 168 -32.07 -8.68 4.80
CA GLY A 168 -31.32 -9.89 5.12
C GLY A 168 -29.82 -9.75 4.83
N ASP A 169 -29.46 -8.91 3.85
CA ASP A 169 -28.09 -8.73 3.36
C ASP A 169 -27.88 -7.28 2.88
N ARG A 170 -26.73 -6.64 3.17
CA ARG A 170 -26.43 -5.29 2.65
C ARG A 170 -26.32 -5.21 1.13
N ARG A 171 -26.16 -6.34 0.43
CA ARG A 171 -26.26 -6.43 -1.04
C ARG A 171 -27.64 -6.05 -1.59
N GLU A 172 -28.68 -5.98 -0.74
CA GLU A 172 -30.00 -5.43 -1.08
C GLU A 172 -30.02 -3.89 -1.17
N ILE A 173 -28.96 -3.20 -0.74
CA ILE A 173 -28.91 -1.74 -0.65
C ILE A 173 -28.03 -1.17 -1.77
N PRO A 174 -28.58 -0.36 -2.69
CA PRO A 174 -27.78 0.26 -3.75
C PRO A 174 -26.81 1.32 -3.19
N LEU A 175 -25.66 1.44 -3.84
CA LEU A 175 -24.68 2.51 -3.65
C LEU A 175 -24.66 3.41 -4.88
N GLY A 176 -24.55 4.72 -4.68
CA GLY A 176 -24.52 5.69 -5.77
C GLY A 176 -24.58 7.12 -5.25
N ILE A 177 -24.27 8.09 -6.10
CA ILE A 177 -24.27 9.51 -5.72
C ILE A 177 -25.68 10.00 -5.37
N ASP A 178 -26.71 9.49 -6.06
CA ASP A 178 -28.11 9.80 -5.78
C ASP A 178 -28.59 9.14 -4.47
N GLU A 179 -28.24 7.89 -4.23
CA GLU A 179 -28.52 7.17 -2.96
C GLU A 179 -27.89 7.91 -1.77
N LEU A 180 -26.61 8.27 -1.88
CA LEU A 180 -25.92 9.06 -0.86
C LEU A 180 -26.58 10.43 -0.64
N ARG A 181 -27.09 11.07 -1.71
CA ARG A 181 -27.82 12.34 -1.60
C ARG A 181 -29.12 12.18 -0.81
N GLN A 182 -29.89 11.13 -1.09
CA GLN A 182 -31.14 10.83 -0.39
C GLN A 182 -30.89 10.44 1.07
N HIS A 183 -29.79 9.74 1.35
CA HIS A 183 -29.41 9.34 2.71
C HIS A 183 -28.85 10.50 3.56
N ILE A 184 -28.16 11.49 2.96
CA ILE A 184 -27.82 12.76 3.61
C ILE A 184 -29.08 13.52 4.04
N GLU A 185 -30.12 13.57 3.19
CA GLU A 185 -31.41 14.18 3.52
C GLU A 185 -32.13 13.44 4.65
N ASN A 186 -32.21 12.10 4.56
CA ASN A 186 -32.82 11.24 5.57
C ASN A 186 -32.17 11.44 6.95
N MET A 187 -30.84 11.53 7.02
CA MET A 187 -30.11 11.78 8.28
C MET A 187 -30.31 13.19 8.87
N ASN A 188 -30.82 14.15 8.09
CA ASN A 188 -31.14 15.50 8.57
C ASN A 188 -32.59 15.65 9.03
N TYR A 189 -33.55 14.99 8.37
CA TYR A 189 -34.98 15.13 8.69
C TYR A 189 -35.53 14.05 9.62
N LEU A 190 -34.98 12.83 9.62
CA LEU A 190 -35.53 11.71 10.38
C LEU A 190 -34.91 11.57 11.77
N GLN A 191 -35.77 11.32 12.76
CA GLN A 191 -35.36 11.12 14.16
C GLN A 191 -34.95 9.65 14.39
N PRO A 192 -33.68 9.34 14.76
CA PRO A 192 -33.21 7.95 14.83
C PRO A 192 -33.94 7.06 15.83
N SER A 193 -34.56 7.66 16.85
CA SER A 193 -35.37 6.95 17.87
C SER A 193 -36.61 6.27 17.27
N SER A 194 -37.27 6.92 16.31
CA SER A 194 -38.49 6.44 15.62
C SER A 194 -38.22 5.90 14.21
N SER A 195 -37.24 6.45 13.48
CA SER A 195 -36.93 6.12 12.08
C SER A 195 -35.70 5.21 11.94
N ARG A 196 -35.61 4.17 12.77
CA ARG A 196 -34.42 3.30 12.92
C ARG A 196 -33.89 2.73 11.61
N GLY A 197 -34.78 2.21 10.75
CA GLY A 197 -34.43 1.55 9.50
C GLY A 197 -33.86 2.47 8.42
N PRO A 198 -34.54 3.58 8.06
CA PRO A 198 -33.99 4.58 7.14
C PRO A 198 -32.62 5.13 7.56
N ILE A 199 -32.40 5.34 8.87
CA ILE A 199 -31.09 5.78 9.40
C ILE A 199 -30.04 4.64 9.32
N ALA A 200 -30.42 3.39 9.62
CA ALA A 200 -29.49 2.26 9.47
C ALA A 200 -29.07 2.04 8.00
N ARG A 201 -30.00 2.17 7.03
CA ARG A 201 -29.69 2.15 5.59
C ARG A 201 -28.76 3.30 5.19
N ALA A 202 -29.01 4.51 5.69
CA ALA A 202 -28.13 5.65 5.46
C ALA A 202 -26.70 5.41 5.97
N LEU A 203 -26.57 4.82 7.16
CA LEU A 203 -25.28 4.50 7.74
C LEU A 203 -24.56 3.37 6.97
N ILE A 204 -25.27 2.35 6.47
CA ILE A 204 -24.68 1.32 5.58
C ILE A 204 -24.11 1.95 4.30
N VAL A 205 -24.85 2.87 3.66
CA VAL A 205 -24.41 3.57 2.44
C VAL A 205 -23.21 4.48 2.75
N CYS A 206 -23.22 5.19 3.87
CA CYS A 206 -22.06 6.00 4.30
C CYS A 206 -20.83 5.17 4.66
N ILE A 207 -20.96 4.00 5.30
CA ILE A 207 -19.82 3.12 5.59
C ILE A 207 -19.21 2.62 4.28
N GLN A 208 -20.02 2.07 3.37
CA GLN A 208 -19.50 1.54 2.09
C GLN A 208 -18.90 2.64 1.20
N MET A 209 -19.56 3.80 1.07
CA MET A 209 -19.11 4.89 0.19
C MET A 209 -18.06 5.83 0.81
N VAL A 210 -17.64 5.62 2.07
CA VAL A 210 -16.58 6.41 2.74
C VAL A 210 -15.51 5.51 3.33
N SER A 211 -15.86 4.65 4.30
CA SER A 211 -14.90 3.79 5.00
C SER A 211 -14.41 2.65 4.12
N GLU A 212 -15.30 1.87 3.51
CA GLU A 212 -14.87 0.75 2.67
C GLU A 212 -14.21 1.25 1.38
N ALA A 213 -14.79 2.28 0.73
CA ALA A 213 -14.21 2.87 -0.48
C ALA A 213 -12.79 3.46 -0.32
N VAL A 214 -12.34 3.83 0.89
CA VAL A 214 -10.94 4.24 1.14
C VAL A 214 -10.05 3.10 1.67
N ARG A 215 -10.62 2.06 2.28
CA ARG A 215 -9.90 0.81 2.62
C ARG A 215 -9.62 -0.04 1.39
N LEU A 216 -10.59 -0.11 0.48
CA LEU A 216 -10.76 -1.16 -0.53
C LEU A 216 -10.94 -0.55 -1.93
N ARG A 217 -9.90 -0.65 -2.76
CA ARG A 217 -9.80 -0.01 -4.08
C ARG A 217 -10.71 -0.62 -5.14
N ASN A 218 -11.10 -1.88 -4.98
CA ASN A 218 -12.15 -2.51 -5.79
C ASN A 218 -13.49 -1.79 -5.56
N ILE A 219 -13.87 -1.54 -4.30
CA ILE A 219 -15.11 -0.83 -3.94
C ILE A 219 -15.06 0.63 -4.43
N GLN A 220 -13.91 1.29 -4.24
CA GLN A 220 -13.63 2.60 -4.80
C GLN A 220 -13.92 2.63 -6.32
N GLN A 221 -13.44 1.64 -7.06
CA GLN A 221 -13.59 1.54 -8.51
C GLN A 221 -15.04 1.24 -8.96
N GLU A 222 -15.76 0.37 -8.25
CA GLU A 222 -17.17 0.07 -8.55
C GLU A 222 -18.05 1.32 -8.35
N ILE A 223 -17.83 2.08 -7.27
CA ILE A 223 -18.54 3.36 -7.04
C ILE A 223 -18.12 4.39 -8.11
N LEU A 224 -16.83 4.48 -8.45
CA LEU A 224 -16.33 5.35 -9.51
C LEU A 224 -16.88 5.00 -10.91
N ALA A 225 -17.33 3.77 -11.15
CA ALA A 225 -17.97 3.38 -12.40
C ALA A 225 -19.41 3.92 -12.53
N VAL A 226 -20.04 4.32 -11.42
CA VAL A 226 -21.42 4.88 -11.37
C VAL A 226 -21.48 6.36 -10.94
N ALA A 227 -20.33 6.96 -10.61
CA ALA A 227 -20.23 8.32 -10.06
C ALA A 227 -20.25 9.47 -11.09
N GLU A 228 -20.33 9.18 -12.39
CA GLU A 228 -20.47 10.20 -13.43
C GLU A 228 -21.95 10.44 -13.77
N PRO A 229 -22.44 11.70 -13.82
CA PRO A 229 -23.83 12.00 -14.15
C PRO A 229 -24.15 11.68 -15.62
N ARG A 230 -25.37 11.20 -15.85
CA ARG A 230 -25.96 11.04 -17.19
C ARG A 230 -26.44 12.39 -17.73
N ALA A 231 -26.80 12.42 -19.01
CA ALA A 231 -27.31 13.61 -19.70
C ALA A 231 -28.64 14.16 -19.14
N ASP A 232 -29.38 13.38 -18.34
CA ASP A 232 -30.57 13.80 -17.61
C ASP A 232 -30.29 14.29 -16.17
N GLY A 233 -29.03 14.25 -15.72
CA GLY A 233 -28.59 14.60 -14.38
C GLY A 233 -28.71 13.47 -13.33
N THR A 234 -29.23 12.30 -13.70
CA THR A 234 -29.26 11.10 -12.83
C THR A 234 -27.93 10.36 -12.85
N TYR A 235 -27.65 9.55 -11.82
CA TYR A 235 -26.41 8.78 -11.70
C TYR A 235 -26.67 7.28 -11.89
N GLY A 236 -25.59 6.49 -11.96
CA GLY A 236 -25.69 5.04 -11.85
C GLY A 236 -25.93 4.61 -10.40
N VAL A 237 -26.35 3.35 -10.24
CA VAL A 237 -26.33 2.64 -8.96
C VAL A 237 -25.56 1.34 -9.11
N PHE A 238 -24.82 0.98 -8.07
CA PHE A 238 -24.06 -0.25 -7.94
C PHE A 238 -24.64 -1.07 -6.78
N TYR A 239 -24.81 -2.37 -6.99
CA TYR A 239 -25.18 -3.32 -5.93
C TYR A 239 -23.94 -4.18 -5.63
N PRO A 240 -23.46 -4.23 -4.37
CA PRO A 240 -22.32 -5.07 -4.00
C PRO A 240 -22.54 -6.54 -4.37
N ASP A 241 -21.54 -7.18 -4.97
CA ASP A 241 -21.53 -8.64 -5.18
C ASP A 241 -20.90 -9.37 -3.97
N GLY A 242 -21.06 -10.69 -3.89
CA GLY A 242 -20.59 -11.45 -2.73
C GLY A 242 -19.08 -11.33 -2.49
N LEU A 243 -18.28 -11.21 -3.56
CA LEU A 243 -16.83 -11.04 -3.46
C LEU A 243 -16.47 -9.67 -2.89
N VAL A 244 -17.17 -8.61 -3.30
CA VAL A 244 -17.03 -7.28 -2.72
C VAL A 244 -17.33 -7.30 -1.22
N THR A 245 -18.47 -7.85 -0.80
CA THR A 245 -18.82 -7.90 0.63
C THR A 245 -17.91 -8.79 1.47
N GLU A 246 -17.30 -9.80 0.86
CA GLU A 246 -16.33 -10.67 1.54
C GLU A 246 -14.97 -9.95 1.74
N TYR A 247 -14.54 -9.10 0.81
CA TYR A 247 -13.36 -8.24 1.02
C TYR A 247 -13.55 -7.22 2.16
N GLU A 248 -14.74 -6.65 2.33
CA GLU A 248 -15.08 -5.80 3.48
C GLU A 248 -14.98 -6.59 4.79
N THR A 249 -15.58 -7.79 4.79
CA THR A 249 -15.70 -8.64 5.99
C THR A 249 -14.34 -9.19 6.43
N SER A 250 -13.46 -9.53 5.49
CA SER A 250 -12.10 -10.03 5.76
C SER A 250 -11.01 -8.95 5.78
N TRP A 251 -11.32 -7.64 5.75
CA TRP A 251 -10.31 -6.58 5.70
C TRP A 251 -9.29 -6.66 6.84
N GLU A 252 -9.73 -6.97 8.07
CA GLU A 252 -8.85 -7.15 9.23
C GLU A 252 -7.98 -8.41 9.16
N ASP A 253 -8.49 -9.51 8.58
CA ASP A 253 -7.78 -10.78 8.47
C ASP A 253 -6.72 -10.71 7.36
N ILE A 254 -7.06 -10.10 6.22
CA ILE A 254 -6.11 -9.78 5.14
C ILE A 254 -5.00 -8.87 5.69
N SER A 255 -5.36 -7.86 6.49
CA SER A 255 -4.39 -6.96 7.13
C SER A 255 -3.46 -7.68 8.11
N SER A 256 -3.97 -8.67 8.84
CA SER A 256 -3.19 -9.53 9.74
C SER A 256 -2.25 -10.46 8.95
N ALA A 257 -2.73 -11.04 7.85
CA ALA A 257 -1.95 -11.92 6.97
C ALA A 257 -0.81 -11.16 6.25
N ILE A 258 -1.03 -9.90 5.88
CA ILE A 258 0.01 -9.03 5.31
C ILE A 258 1.06 -8.66 6.37
N GLN A 259 0.65 -8.26 7.59
CA GLN A 259 1.59 -7.86 8.65
C GLN A 259 2.39 -9.02 9.24
N SER A 260 1.87 -10.25 9.17
CA SER A 260 2.56 -11.50 9.56
C SER A 260 3.38 -12.13 8.42
N ALA A 261 3.44 -11.50 7.25
CA ALA A 261 4.10 -12.07 6.08
C ALA A 261 5.64 -12.12 6.23
N THR A 262 6.22 -13.15 5.60
CA THR A 262 7.67 -13.29 5.34
C THR A 262 7.88 -13.24 3.83
N ASP A 263 8.66 -12.27 3.36
CA ASP A 263 8.98 -12.03 1.94
C ASP A 263 7.76 -12.03 0.99
N GLY A 264 6.63 -11.51 1.49
CA GLY A 264 5.37 -11.40 0.77
C GLY A 264 4.48 -12.65 0.80
N ILE A 265 4.93 -13.76 1.40
CA ILE A 265 4.14 -14.98 1.66
C ILE A 265 3.42 -14.83 3.00
N PHE A 266 2.11 -15.14 3.04
CA PHE A 266 1.36 -15.14 4.29
C PHE A 266 1.64 -16.41 5.12
N THR A 267 1.85 -16.24 6.43
CA THR A 267 1.99 -17.36 7.38
C THR A 267 0.71 -18.21 7.43
N THR A 268 -0.46 -17.56 7.35
CA THR A 268 -1.78 -18.21 7.23
C THR A 268 -2.51 -17.63 6.01
N ALA A 269 -2.99 -18.49 5.11
CA ALA A 269 -3.76 -18.06 3.95
C ALA A 269 -5.20 -17.68 4.33
N VAL A 270 -5.68 -16.52 3.85
CA VAL A 270 -7.06 -16.05 4.05
C VAL A 270 -7.95 -16.68 2.98
N ARG A 271 -9.13 -17.16 3.37
CA ARG A 271 -10.12 -17.78 2.48
C ARG A 271 -11.35 -16.89 2.40
N LEU A 272 -11.65 -16.40 1.20
CA LEU A 272 -12.85 -15.62 0.91
C LEU A 272 -13.91 -16.55 0.31
N VAL A 273 -15.08 -16.68 0.93
CA VAL A 273 -16.15 -17.61 0.53
C VAL A 273 -17.40 -16.83 0.17
N TYR A 274 -17.76 -16.82 -1.11
CA TYR A 274 -18.83 -15.98 -1.65
C TYR A 274 -19.59 -16.70 -2.77
N ASP A 275 -20.93 -16.63 -2.76
CA ASP A 275 -21.80 -17.12 -3.84
C ASP A 275 -21.48 -18.55 -4.35
N GLY A 276 -21.07 -19.44 -3.43
CA GLY A 276 -20.69 -20.84 -3.74
C GLY A 276 -19.27 -21.03 -4.31
N GLN A 277 -18.45 -19.98 -4.35
CA GLN A 277 -17.05 -19.98 -4.76
C GLN A 277 -16.12 -19.75 -3.56
N GLU A 278 -14.85 -20.17 -3.70
CA GLU A 278 -13.77 -19.88 -2.76
C GLU A 278 -12.61 -19.19 -3.50
N LEU A 279 -12.06 -18.13 -2.92
CA LEU A 279 -10.82 -17.48 -3.34
C LEU A 279 -9.81 -17.51 -2.19
N VAL A 280 -8.68 -18.19 -2.40
CA VAL A 280 -7.61 -18.30 -1.40
C VAL A 280 -6.53 -17.25 -1.65
N LEU A 281 -6.29 -16.39 -0.67
CA LEU A 281 -5.28 -15.35 -0.64
C LEU A 281 -4.08 -15.83 0.19
N SER A 282 -2.92 -15.91 -0.43
CA SER A 282 -1.70 -16.52 0.15
C SER A 282 -0.46 -15.63 0.06
N THR A 283 -0.55 -14.50 -0.65
CA THR A 283 0.56 -13.59 -0.90
C THR A 283 0.10 -12.13 -0.99
N LEU A 284 0.96 -11.20 -0.59
CA LEU A 284 0.76 -9.75 -0.72
C LEU A 284 0.38 -9.34 -2.16
N ARG A 285 0.98 -9.99 -3.16
CA ARG A 285 0.75 -9.73 -4.59
C ARG A 285 -0.70 -9.98 -5.05
N GLN A 286 -1.48 -10.79 -4.33
CA GLN A 286 -2.91 -11.00 -4.63
C GLN A 286 -3.81 -9.86 -4.13
N VAL A 287 -3.33 -9.06 -3.17
CA VAL A 287 -4.15 -8.08 -2.42
C VAL A 287 -3.65 -6.64 -2.52
N LEU A 288 -2.45 -6.41 -3.08
CA LEU A 288 -1.85 -5.09 -3.32
C LEU A 288 -2.74 -4.14 -4.16
N PHE A 289 -3.68 -4.68 -4.95
CA PHE A 289 -4.66 -3.89 -5.72
C PHE A 289 -6.02 -3.73 -5.07
N ILE A 290 -6.25 -4.45 -3.97
CA ILE A 290 -7.51 -4.46 -3.26
C ILE A 290 -7.40 -3.58 -2.02
N ILE A 291 -6.34 -3.75 -1.22
CA ILE A 291 -6.15 -3.01 0.03
C ILE A 291 -5.35 -1.72 -0.23
N ALA A 292 -5.94 -0.57 0.08
CA ALA A 292 -5.24 0.72 0.08
C ALA A 292 -4.57 1.02 1.44
N ILE A 293 -5.25 0.70 2.54
CA ILE A 293 -4.80 0.95 3.93
C ILE A 293 -5.21 -0.20 4.85
N MET A 294 -4.45 -0.41 5.92
CA MET A 294 -4.64 -1.48 6.90
C MET A 294 -4.65 -0.93 8.33
N PRO A 295 -5.42 -1.50 9.28
CA PRO A 295 -5.28 -1.18 10.70
C PRO A 295 -4.02 -1.87 11.25
N LEU A 296 -3.40 -1.29 12.29
CA LEU A 296 -2.30 -1.97 12.99
C LEU A 296 -2.80 -3.26 13.67
N ARG A 297 -2.17 -4.39 13.36
CA ARG A 297 -2.44 -5.71 13.98
C ARG A 297 -1.29 -6.21 14.85
N CYS A 298 -0.06 -5.76 14.58
CA CYS A 298 1.15 -6.18 15.30
C CYS A 298 2.09 -5.00 15.54
N ARG A 299 2.67 -4.87 16.74
CA ARG A 299 3.47 -3.68 17.12
C ARG A 299 4.87 -3.61 16.51
N ASN A 300 5.43 -4.72 16.01
CA ASN A 300 6.80 -4.81 15.50
C ASN A 300 6.97 -4.45 14.01
N THR A 301 6.21 -3.50 13.46
CA THR A 301 6.29 -3.11 12.04
C THR A 301 7.70 -2.70 11.62
N ARG A 302 8.38 -1.84 12.40
CA ARG A 302 9.70 -1.29 12.05
C ARG A 302 10.76 -2.37 11.78
N ALA A 303 10.92 -3.33 12.69
CA ALA A 303 11.88 -4.43 12.49
C ALA A 303 11.48 -5.35 11.32
N ASN A 304 10.18 -5.43 11.03
CA ASN A 304 9.65 -6.25 9.93
C ASN A 304 9.77 -5.56 8.55
N LEU A 305 9.94 -4.23 8.51
CA LEU A 305 9.90 -3.40 7.30
C LEU A 305 11.23 -2.65 7.02
N GLN A 306 12.21 -2.61 7.95
CA GLN A 306 13.58 -2.14 7.65
C GLN A 306 14.36 -3.03 6.67
N LEU A 307 13.77 -4.13 6.20
CA LEU A 307 14.22 -4.86 5.00
C LEU A 307 14.00 -4.05 3.70
N LEU A 308 13.26 -2.96 3.76
CA LEU A 308 12.67 -2.29 2.60
C LEU A 308 13.28 -0.90 2.29
N GLU A 309 14.24 -0.42 3.08
CA GLU A 309 14.97 0.83 2.83
C GLU A 309 15.67 0.83 1.46
N MET A 310 15.27 1.75 0.57
CA MET A 310 16.10 2.18 -0.56
C MET A 310 17.14 3.19 -0.06
N PRO A 311 18.40 3.13 -0.51
CA PRO A 311 19.32 4.25 -0.36
C PRO A 311 18.81 5.40 -1.23
N ALA A 312 18.43 6.52 -0.61
CA ALA A 312 18.00 7.70 -1.35
C ALA A 312 19.14 8.24 -2.23
N SER A 313 18.79 8.65 -3.46
CA SER A 313 19.68 9.17 -4.51
C SER A 313 20.76 8.22 -5.06
N ILE A 314 20.71 8.00 -6.37
CA ILE A 314 21.86 7.52 -7.15
C ILE A 314 22.81 8.71 -7.40
N SER A 315 23.66 9.03 -6.42
CA SER A 315 24.79 9.95 -6.63
C SER A 315 26.07 9.43 -5.99
N SER A 316 27.02 9.03 -6.84
CA SER A 316 28.47 8.86 -6.57
C SER A 316 28.91 8.28 -5.22
N TYR A 317 29.44 7.05 -5.26
CA TYR A 317 30.46 6.47 -4.38
C TYR A 317 30.89 7.28 -3.14
N GLU A 318 30.62 6.76 -1.94
CA GLU A 318 31.67 6.46 -0.94
C GLU A 318 31.21 5.28 -0.05
N PHE A 319 32.18 4.49 0.43
CA PHE A 319 31.96 3.38 1.37
C PHE A 319 32.38 3.83 2.77
N SER A 320 31.53 3.63 3.78
CA SER A 320 31.92 3.78 5.19
C SER A 320 31.49 2.57 6.00
N SER A 321 32.30 2.21 6.99
CA SER A 321 32.24 0.91 7.66
C SER A 321 31.18 0.86 8.77
N LEU A 322 30.34 -0.17 8.74
CA LEU A 322 29.53 -0.58 9.88
C LEU A 322 30.12 -1.84 10.51
N LEU A 323 30.52 -1.72 11.79
CA LEU A 323 30.96 -2.85 12.61
C LEU A 323 29.74 -3.72 13.02
N PRO A 324 29.92 -5.03 13.24
CA PRO A 324 28.81 -5.90 13.63
C PRO A 324 28.31 -5.55 15.04
N MET A 325 27.02 -5.23 15.15
CA MET A 325 26.34 -5.22 16.45
C MET A 325 26.20 -6.65 16.96
N ALA A 326 26.57 -6.90 18.22
CA ALA A 326 26.47 -8.22 18.83
C ALA A 326 25.00 -8.58 19.11
N MET A 327 24.53 -9.71 18.55
CA MET A 327 23.25 -10.29 18.97
C MET A 327 23.32 -10.69 20.45
N ARG A 328 22.51 -10.04 21.28
CA ARG A 328 22.14 -10.59 22.59
C ARG A 328 21.03 -11.61 22.38
N SER A 329 21.29 -12.85 22.76
CA SER A 329 20.24 -13.82 23.08
C SER A 329 19.33 -13.23 24.16
N ILE A 330 18.05 -13.06 23.85
CA ILE A 330 17.00 -12.75 24.81
C ILE A 330 16.06 -13.97 24.82
N GLY A 331 15.79 -14.48 26.01
CA GLY A 331 14.88 -15.62 26.20
C GLY A 331 13.42 -15.24 25.92
N LEU A 332 12.57 -16.27 25.78
CA LEU A 332 11.15 -16.10 25.49
C LEU A 332 10.43 -15.37 26.63
N GLU A 333 10.12 -14.09 26.43
CA GLU A 333 9.02 -13.39 27.11
C GLU A 333 7.87 -13.22 26.11
N ASP A 334 6.81 -14.00 26.29
CA ASP A 334 5.61 -13.99 25.45
C ASP A 334 4.75 -12.75 25.75
N ASN A 335 4.99 -11.67 25.01
CA ASN A 335 4.06 -10.56 24.86
C ASN A 335 3.35 -10.69 23.51
N GLY A 336 2.07 -11.07 23.54
CA GLY A 336 1.21 -11.35 22.38
C GLY A 336 0.85 -10.16 21.47
N ASP A 337 1.71 -9.14 21.37
CA ASP A 337 1.63 -8.00 20.44
C ASP A 337 2.52 -8.19 19.18
N THR A 338 3.25 -9.31 19.09
CA THR A 338 4.20 -9.58 17.99
C THR A 338 3.56 -10.47 16.92
N CYS A 339 3.82 -10.17 15.65
CA CYS A 339 3.34 -10.98 14.54
C CYS A 339 4.13 -12.28 14.46
N GLU A 340 3.46 -13.42 14.62
CA GLU A 340 4.02 -14.73 14.32
C GLU A 340 4.40 -14.79 12.83
N ARG A 341 5.68 -15.06 12.57
CA ARG A 341 6.24 -15.15 11.22
C ARG A 341 6.66 -16.57 10.93
N ALA A 342 6.30 -17.08 9.75
CA ALA A 342 6.98 -18.23 9.18
C ALA A 342 8.48 -17.91 9.03
N LEU A 343 9.34 -18.59 9.80
CA LEU A 343 10.80 -18.46 9.71
C LEU A 343 11.41 -19.23 8.52
N ALA A 344 10.60 -20.10 7.91
CA ALA A 344 10.98 -21.00 6.83
C ALA A 344 9.80 -21.28 5.86
N PRO A 345 9.10 -20.27 5.32
CA PRO A 345 8.07 -20.50 4.31
C PRO A 345 8.67 -21.17 3.07
N THR A 346 7.89 -22.04 2.43
CA THR A 346 8.32 -22.75 1.22
C THR A 346 7.38 -22.42 0.07
N SER A 347 7.94 -21.95 -1.05
CA SER A 347 7.19 -21.64 -2.26
C SER A 347 8.02 -21.79 -3.52
N ASN A 348 7.41 -21.59 -4.69
CA ASN A 348 8.20 -21.21 -5.86
C ASN A 348 8.82 -19.82 -5.67
N ILE A 349 9.97 -19.60 -6.32
CA ILE A 349 10.52 -18.26 -6.58
C ILE A 349 10.37 -18.03 -8.08
N ILE A 350 9.76 -16.92 -8.48
CA ILE A 350 9.39 -16.61 -9.86
C ILE A 350 10.04 -15.29 -10.25
N GLY A 351 10.55 -15.18 -11.49
CA GLY A 351 11.15 -13.95 -11.99
C GLY A 351 10.89 -13.75 -13.48
N GLN A 352 11.97 -13.49 -14.23
CA GLN A 352 11.96 -13.17 -15.66
C GLN A 352 11.00 -14.06 -16.47
N ASN A 353 10.12 -13.43 -17.27
CA ASN A 353 9.12 -14.09 -18.12
C ASN A 353 8.12 -14.98 -17.36
N GLY A 354 7.99 -14.82 -16.04
CA GLY A 354 7.11 -15.65 -15.20
C GLY A 354 7.61 -17.08 -15.04
N LEU A 355 8.92 -17.31 -15.26
CA LEU A 355 9.57 -18.59 -15.08
C LEU A 355 10.02 -18.77 -13.63
N CYS A 356 10.06 -20.03 -13.18
CA CYS A 356 10.43 -20.41 -11.82
C CYS A 356 11.92 -20.77 -11.72
N VAL A 357 12.53 -20.42 -10.59
CA VAL A 357 13.86 -20.87 -10.20
C VAL A 357 13.85 -22.39 -10.01
N ASP A 358 14.68 -23.11 -10.76
CA ASP A 358 14.60 -24.57 -10.91
C ASP A 358 15.99 -25.23 -10.78
N VAL A 359 16.09 -26.27 -9.94
CA VAL A 359 17.26 -27.15 -9.84
C VAL A 359 17.29 -28.08 -11.06
N TYR A 360 18.22 -27.83 -11.99
CA TYR A 360 18.24 -28.44 -13.32
C TYR A 360 18.07 -29.98 -13.33
N GLU A 361 17.13 -30.48 -14.14
CA GLU A 361 16.73 -31.90 -14.22
C GLU A 361 16.27 -32.53 -12.88
N GLY A 362 16.02 -31.73 -11.84
CA GLY A 362 15.78 -32.19 -10.47
C GLY A 362 16.98 -32.87 -9.82
N SER A 363 18.19 -32.67 -10.34
CA SER A 363 19.38 -33.40 -9.92
C SER A 363 20.13 -32.68 -8.79
N TYR A 364 20.03 -33.19 -7.56
CA TYR A 364 20.59 -32.57 -6.35
C TYR A 364 22.08 -32.90 -6.10
N HIS A 365 22.87 -33.18 -7.14
CA HIS A 365 24.31 -33.35 -6.98
C HIS A 365 25.00 -31.99 -6.76
N ASN A 366 26.00 -31.95 -5.88
CA ASN A 366 26.71 -30.72 -5.55
C ASN A 366 27.34 -30.09 -6.81
N GLY A 367 27.01 -28.83 -7.08
CA GLY A 367 27.50 -28.11 -8.25
C GLY A 367 26.56 -28.14 -9.46
N ASN A 368 25.44 -28.86 -9.41
CA ASN A 368 24.44 -28.76 -10.47
C ASN A 368 23.87 -27.34 -10.56
N LYS A 369 23.68 -26.86 -11.78
CA LYS A 369 23.27 -25.48 -12.07
C LYS A 369 21.80 -25.21 -11.69
N ILE A 370 21.52 -23.95 -11.37
CA ILE A 370 20.14 -23.44 -11.26
C ILE A 370 19.78 -22.70 -12.55
N ILE A 371 18.56 -22.92 -13.03
CA ILE A 371 18.02 -22.30 -14.24
C ILE A 371 16.68 -21.62 -13.96
N LEU A 372 16.13 -20.93 -14.97
CA LEU A 372 14.71 -20.64 -15.05
C LEU A 372 14.01 -21.65 -15.94
N TRP A 373 12.89 -22.17 -15.45
CA TRP A 373 12.06 -23.14 -16.17
C TRP A 373 10.58 -22.81 -16.06
N GLN A 374 9.76 -23.46 -16.88
CA GLN A 374 8.31 -23.32 -16.80
C GLN A 374 7.83 -23.77 -15.41
N CYS A 375 7.18 -22.84 -14.68
CA CYS A 375 6.59 -23.13 -13.38
C CYS A 375 5.60 -24.30 -13.47
N GLY A 376 5.88 -25.38 -12.75
CA GLY A 376 5.00 -26.53 -12.56
C GLY A 376 4.23 -26.46 -11.24
N GLN A 377 3.31 -27.41 -11.04
CA GLN A 377 2.56 -27.52 -9.78
C GLN A 377 3.27 -28.50 -8.84
N ASN A 378 3.61 -28.03 -7.63
CA ASN A 378 4.22 -28.83 -6.55
C ASN A 378 5.52 -29.59 -6.95
N GLN A 379 6.28 -29.07 -7.92
CA GLN A 379 7.55 -29.67 -8.35
C GLN A 379 8.66 -29.38 -7.34
N ALA A 380 9.21 -30.41 -6.70
CA ALA A 380 10.18 -30.27 -5.60
C ALA A 380 11.45 -29.48 -6.00
N ASN A 381 11.92 -29.63 -7.24
CA ASN A 381 13.04 -28.90 -7.83
C ASN A 381 12.77 -27.41 -8.08
N GLN A 382 11.52 -26.96 -7.97
CA GLN A 382 11.10 -25.56 -8.05
C GLN A 382 10.59 -25.02 -6.70
N LEU A 383 10.57 -25.83 -5.64
CA LEU A 383 10.18 -25.41 -4.30
C LEU A 383 11.41 -25.03 -3.48
N TRP A 384 11.35 -23.83 -2.90
CA TRP A 384 12.42 -23.19 -2.16
C TRP A 384 11.94 -22.74 -0.79
N THR A 385 12.59 -23.23 0.26
CA THR A 385 12.41 -22.79 1.64
C THR A 385 13.27 -21.55 1.89
N LEU A 386 12.64 -20.43 2.23
CA LEU A 386 13.31 -19.16 2.54
C LEU A 386 13.58 -19.10 4.04
N ARG A 387 14.82 -19.34 4.48
CA ARG A 387 15.16 -19.38 5.91
C ARG A 387 15.63 -18.02 6.40
N THR A 388 14.83 -17.37 7.23
CA THR A 388 15.18 -16.08 7.84
C THR A 388 16.09 -16.22 9.06
N ASP A 389 16.18 -17.43 9.65
CA ASP A 389 17.01 -17.71 10.82
C ASP A 389 18.51 -17.82 10.48
N ASP A 390 18.85 -18.36 9.31
CA ASP A 390 20.23 -18.51 8.83
C ASP A 390 20.54 -17.80 7.51
N ASN A 391 19.56 -17.08 6.93
CA ASN A 391 19.62 -16.39 5.64
C ASN A 391 19.98 -17.31 4.45
N THR A 392 19.54 -18.57 4.46
CA THR A 392 19.69 -19.50 3.31
C THR A 392 18.40 -19.67 2.52
N ILE A 393 18.55 -19.93 1.22
CA ILE A 393 17.45 -20.34 0.34
C ILE A 393 17.71 -21.80 -0.01
N ARG A 394 16.78 -22.71 0.32
CA ARG A 394 17.04 -24.17 0.27
C ARG A 394 16.04 -24.94 -0.58
N SER A 395 16.49 -25.96 -1.31
CA SER A 395 15.65 -26.94 -2.02
C SER A 395 16.25 -28.34 -1.88
N GLY A 396 15.42 -29.38 -1.73
CA GLY A 396 15.87 -30.76 -1.56
C GLY A 396 16.85 -30.98 -0.39
N GLY A 397 16.77 -30.15 0.66
CA GLY A 397 17.71 -30.13 1.79
C GLY A 397 19.04 -29.40 1.54
N LYS A 398 19.33 -29.00 0.29
CA LYS A 398 20.55 -28.31 -0.13
C LYS A 398 20.31 -26.80 -0.34
N CYS A 399 21.40 -26.04 -0.41
CA CYS A 399 21.39 -24.58 -0.42
C CYS A 399 21.63 -24.02 -1.84
N LEU A 400 20.86 -22.97 -2.18
CA LEU A 400 21.16 -22.06 -3.28
C LEU A 400 22.53 -21.43 -3.00
N THR A 401 23.50 -21.64 -3.89
CA THR A 401 24.91 -21.31 -3.62
C THR A 401 25.52 -20.61 -4.83
N THR A 402 26.19 -19.48 -4.65
CA THR A 402 27.00 -18.90 -5.74
C THR A 402 28.32 -19.66 -5.90
N TYR A 403 28.75 -19.94 -7.13
CA TYR A 403 30.07 -20.54 -7.40
C TYR A 403 31.23 -19.58 -7.06
N GLY A 404 30.99 -18.27 -7.14
CA GLY A 404 32.01 -17.25 -6.92
C GLY A 404 31.42 -15.88 -6.58
N TYR A 405 32.30 -14.92 -6.30
CA TYR A 405 31.95 -13.56 -5.88
C TYR A 405 32.19 -12.50 -6.96
N SER A 406 32.28 -12.94 -8.22
CA SER A 406 32.47 -12.08 -9.40
C SER A 406 31.23 -12.10 -10.29
N SER A 407 30.92 -10.97 -10.95
CA SER A 407 29.84 -10.90 -11.95
C SER A 407 29.99 -12.00 -13.01
N GLY A 408 28.86 -12.65 -13.34
CA GLY A 408 28.79 -13.80 -14.24
C GLY A 408 29.08 -15.15 -13.58
N SER A 409 29.42 -15.22 -12.29
CA SER A 409 29.55 -16.51 -11.57
C SER A 409 28.19 -17.20 -11.52
N TYR A 410 28.12 -18.46 -11.96
CA TYR A 410 26.86 -19.22 -11.96
C TYR A 410 26.39 -19.58 -10.54
N VAL A 411 25.09 -19.79 -10.40
CA VAL A 411 24.44 -20.23 -9.16
C VAL A 411 24.09 -21.72 -9.29
N MET A 412 24.34 -22.45 -8.21
CA MET A 412 24.29 -23.91 -8.14
C MET A 412 23.53 -24.40 -6.91
N ILE A 413 23.05 -25.63 -6.97
CA ILE A 413 22.65 -26.36 -5.76
C ILE A 413 23.91 -26.93 -5.11
N TYR A 414 24.09 -26.67 -3.82
CA TYR A 414 25.22 -27.21 -3.07
C TYR A 414 24.81 -27.63 -1.66
N ASP A 415 25.56 -28.57 -1.11
CA ASP A 415 25.40 -29.02 0.26
C ASP A 415 25.65 -27.88 1.28
N CYS A 416 24.68 -27.64 2.17
CA CYS A 416 24.70 -26.48 3.06
C CYS A 416 25.85 -26.49 4.07
N ASP A 417 26.29 -27.68 4.51
CA ASP A 417 27.24 -27.83 5.63
C ASP A 417 28.69 -27.90 5.14
N THR A 418 28.90 -28.19 3.85
CA THR A 418 30.22 -28.25 3.20
C THR A 418 30.49 -27.11 2.21
N ALA A 419 29.50 -26.30 1.87
CA ALA A 419 29.70 -25.05 1.13
C ALA A 419 30.46 -24.00 1.97
N VAL A 420 31.11 -23.04 1.30
CA VAL A 420 31.58 -21.81 1.96
C VAL A 420 30.35 -21.04 2.45
N SER A 421 30.19 -20.91 3.78
CA SER A 421 28.98 -20.33 4.41
C SER A 421 28.43 -19.11 3.67
N ASP A 422 29.27 -18.09 3.44
CA ASP A 422 28.90 -16.83 2.80
C ASP A 422 28.37 -16.96 1.35
N ALA A 423 28.70 -18.06 0.65
CA ALA A 423 28.20 -18.34 -0.70
C ALA A 423 26.75 -18.85 -0.70
N THR A 424 26.28 -19.36 0.45
CA THR A 424 24.91 -19.84 0.66
C THR A 424 23.95 -18.75 1.17
N LYS A 425 24.49 -17.57 1.53
CA LYS A 425 23.73 -16.49 2.16
C LYS A 425 23.10 -15.57 1.13
N TRP A 426 21.82 -15.28 1.34
CA TRP A 426 21.02 -14.42 0.47
C TRP A 426 20.11 -13.52 1.32
N LYS A 427 19.90 -12.29 0.86
CA LYS A 427 18.92 -11.35 1.41
C LYS A 427 17.97 -10.93 0.31
N ILE A 428 16.66 -11.06 0.54
CA ILE A 428 15.61 -10.49 -0.31
C ILE A 428 15.38 -9.02 0.10
N TRP A 429 15.10 -8.15 -0.86
CA TRP A 429 14.93 -6.70 -0.65
C TRP A 429 13.59 -6.20 -1.23
N SER A 430 13.17 -5.01 -0.81
CA SER A 430 11.96 -4.33 -1.33
C SER A 430 11.93 -4.22 -2.85
N ASP A 431 13.07 -3.99 -3.50
CA ASP A 431 13.20 -3.88 -4.95
C ASP A 431 13.05 -5.21 -5.71
N GLY A 432 12.72 -6.31 -5.01
CA GLY A 432 12.59 -7.65 -5.56
C GLY A 432 13.92 -8.35 -5.86
N SER A 433 15.07 -7.74 -5.54
CA SER A 433 16.37 -8.37 -5.77
C SER A 433 16.75 -9.34 -4.65
N ILE A 434 17.35 -10.46 -5.04
CA ILE A 434 17.92 -11.45 -4.12
C ILE A 434 19.44 -11.28 -4.16
N ARG A 435 20.03 -10.71 -3.10
CA ARG A 435 21.44 -10.28 -3.07
C ARG A 435 22.29 -11.18 -2.19
N ASN A 436 23.50 -11.51 -2.63
CA ASN A 436 24.49 -12.20 -1.79
C ASN A 436 25.24 -11.19 -0.91
N PRO A 437 25.17 -11.24 0.44
CA PRO A 437 25.73 -10.20 1.31
C PRO A 437 27.24 -10.00 1.23
N ARG A 438 28.00 -11.03 0.83
CA ARG A 438 29.48 -10.98 0.76
C ARG A 438 30.02 -10.31 -0.51
N SER A 439 29.33 -10.48 -1.63
CA SER A 439 29.73 -9.87 -2.91
C SER A 439 28.99 -8.58 -3.24
N GLY A 440 27.81 -8.36 -2.65
CA GLY A 440 26.88 -7.31 -3.06
C GLY A 440 26.17 -7.57 -4.41
N LEU A 441 26.54 -8.66 -5.11
CA LEU A 441 25.96 -9.07 -6.38
C LEU A 441 24.59 -9.73 -6.19
N VAL A 442 23.78 -9.72 -7.24
CA VAL A 442 22.37 -10.11 -7.18
C VAL A 442 22.05 -11.25 -8.15
N LEU A 443 21.12 -12.12 -7.75
CA LEU A 443 20.60 -13.22 -8.56
C LEU A 443 20.01 -12.66 -9.86
N THR A 444 20.50 -13.16 -10.98
CA THR A 444 20.28 -12.57 -12.31
C THR A 444 20.03 -13.65 -13.35
N GLY A 445 19.01 -13.47 -14.19
CA GLY A 445 18.82 -14.26 -15.41
C GLY A 445 19.91 -13.95 -16.44
N SER A 446 20.57 -15.00 -16.96
CA SER A 446 21.55 -14.90 -18.03
C SER A 446 20.95 -14.31 -19.32
N LYS A 447 21.83 -13.84 -20.22
CA LYS A 447 21.51 -13.57 -21.63
C LYS A 447 22.25 -14.55 -22.56
N ASP A 448 22.29 -15.82 -22.18
CA ASP A 448 22.90 -16.84 -23.04
C ASP A 448 21.98 -17.22 -24.22
N SER A 449 22.61 -17.63 -25.32
CA SER A 449 21.95 -17.93 -26.59
C SER A 449 21.40 -19.36 -26.67
N SER A 450 21.40 -20.13 -25.57
CA SER A 450 20.94 -21.53 -25.57
C SER A 450 19.42 -21.68 -25.49
N GLY A 451 18.70 -20.60 -25.18
CA GLY A 451 17.25 -20.60 -24.90
C GLY A 451 16.89 -21.07 -23.49
N MET A 452 17.84 -21.60 -22.71
CA MET A 452 17.67 -22.01 -21.33
C MET A 452 18.38 -21.02 -20.40
N ILE A 453 17.63 -20.08 -19.83
CA ILE A 453 18.18 -19.03 -18.96
C ILE A 453 18.81 -19.69 -17.71
N ASN A 454 20.12 -19.56 -17.57
CA ASN A 454 20.88 -20.01 -16.40
C ASN A 454 20.94 -18.88 -15.36
N LEU A 455 21.01 -19.21 -14.07
CA LEU A 455 21.15 -18.19 -13.03
C LEU A 455 22.61 -17.90 -12.69
N VAL A 456 22.92 -16.61 -12.58
CA VAL A 456 24.23 -16.07 -12.21
C VAL A 456 24.09 -15.03 -11.10
N VAL A 457 25.18 -14.68 -10.44
CA VAL A 457 25.30 -13.42 -9.71
C VAL A 457 25.88 -12.34 -10.62
N ASP A 458 25.27 -11.15 -10.64
CA ASP A 458 25.71 -10.02 -11.46
C ASP A 458 25.60 -8.70 -10.68
N ASN A 459 26.20 -7.63 -11.22
CA ASN A 459 26.06 -6.28 -10.70
C ASN A 459 24.59 -5.86 -10.73
N ILE A 460 24.12 -5.11 -9.72
CA ILE A 460 22.76 -4.58 -9.74
C ILE A 460 22.64 -3.48 -10.81
N PHE A 461 21.79 -3.72 -11.80
CA PHE A 461 21.35 -2.74 -12.80
C PHE A 461 19.83 -2.51 -12.74
N PHE A 462 19.16 -3.05 -11.72
CA PHE A 462 17.73 -2.92 -11.45
C PHE A 462 16.79 -3.34 -12.59
N GLY A 463 17.23 -4.10 -13.60
CA GLY A 463 16.34 -4.56 -14.67
C GLY A 463 15.46 -5.74 -14.27
N SER A 464 14.35 -5.96 -14.98
CA SER A 464 13.36 -7.02 -14.73
C SER A 464 13.96 -8.43 -14.52
N ARG A 465 15.06 -8.77 -15.21
CA ARG A 465 15.79 -10.05 -15.05
C ARG A 465 16.58 -10.21 -13.73
N GLN A 466 16.48 -9.24 -12.82
CA GLN A 466 17.01 -9.29 -11.45
C GLN A 466 15.90 -9.22 -10.38
N VAL A 467 14.63 -9.31 -10.81
CA VAL A 467 13.44 -9.17 -9.96
C VAL A 467 12.82 -10.55 -9.72
N TRP A 468 12.52 -10.82 -8.44
CA TRP A 468 12.09 -12.11 -7.94
C TRP A 468 10.96 -11.96 -6.93
N TYR A 469 9.94 -12.82 -7.02
CA TYR A 469 8.86 -12.91 -6.04
C TYR A 469 8.68 -14.36 -5.58
N ALA A 470 8.53 -14.53 -4.28
CA ALA A 470 8.20 -15.81 -3.68
C ALA A 470 6.66 -15.98 -3.63
N SER A 471 6.13 -16.99 -4.33
CA SER A 471 4.68 -17.19 -4.46
C SER A 471 4.35 -18.60 -4.95
N ASN A 472 3.32 -19.21 -4.36
CA ASN A 472 2.72 -20.46 -4.88
C ASN A 472 1.68 -20.21 -5.98
N ASN A 473 1.24 -18.96 -6.19
CA ASN A 473 0.52 -18.56 -7.39
C ASN A 473 1.54 -18.09 -8.44
N THR A 474 1.88 -18.97 -9.37
CA THR A 474 2.93 -18.79 -10.37
C THR A 474 2.47 -18.14 -11.66
N LYS A 475 1.16 -17.93 -11.85
CA LYS A 475 0.60 -17.36 -13.08
C LYS A 475 0.57 -15.82 -13.01
N PRO A 476 0.90 -15.11 -14.10
CA PRO A 476 0.70 -13.65 -14.16
C PRO A 476 -0.79 -13.33 -14.06
N SER A 477 -1.13 -12.34 -13.24
CA SER A 477 -2.52 -11.89 -13.07
C SER A 477 -2.97 -11.18 -14.34
N VAL A 478 -4.05 -11.65 -14.98
CA VAL A 478 -4.65 -10.95 -16.12
C VAL A 478 -5.76 -10.04 -15.63
N THR A 479 -5.67 -8.76 -15.98
CA THR A 479 -6.52 -7.70 -15.47
C THR A 479 -6.78 -6.66 -16.57
N THR A 480 -7.82 -5.86 -16.42
CA THR A 480 -7.98 -4.64 -17.20
C THR A 480 -7.50 -3.46 -16.35
N ILE A 481 -6.69 -2.58 -16.92
CA ILE A 481 -6.15 -1.39 -16.22
C ILE A 481 -7.04 -0.20 -16.57
N VAL A 482 -7.75 0.36 -15.58
CA VAL A 482 -8.66 1.50 -15.73
C VAL A 482 -8.03 2.75 -15.13
N GLY A 483 -7.98 3.85 -15.88
CA GLY A 483 -7.35 5.10 -15.48
C GLY A 483 -8.31 6.30 -15.48
N TYR A 484 -7.82 7.40 -16.04
CA TYR A 484 -8.53 8.68 -16.11
C TYR A 484 -9.91 8.56 -16.77
N ASN A 485 -10.91 9.29 -16.25
CA ASN A 485 -12.31 9.27 -16.67
C ASN A 485 -12.98 7.87 -16.74
N GLY A 486 -12.38 6.83 -16.15
CA GLY A 486 -12.88 5.45 -16.27
C GLY A 486 -12.59 4.81 -17.62
N LEU A 487 -11.66 5.35 -18.40
CA LEU A 487 -11.14 4.74 -19.63
C LEU A 487 -10.17 3.61 -19.29
N CYS A 488 -10.08 2.63 -20.20
CA CYS A 488 -9.21 1.48 -20.11
C CYS A 488 -7.91 1.69 -20.91
N LEU A 489 -6.79 1.25 -20.36
CA LEU A 489 -5.50 1.21 -21.04
C LEU A 489 -5.55 0.15 -22.16
N LEU A 490 -5.30 0.56 -23.40
CA LEU A 490 -5.27 -0.30 -24.58
C LEU A 490 -3.85 -0.32 -25.17
N ALA A 491 -3.43 -1.47 -25.71
CA ALA A 491 -2.24 -1.55 -26.57
C ALA A 491 -2.53 -2.20 -27.91
N SER A 492 -2.15 -1.51 -29.00
CA SER A 492 -2.19 -2.03 -30.36
C SER A 492 -0.87 -1.73 -31.07
N GLY A 493 -0.20 -2.79 -31.54
CA GLY A 493 1.20 -2.71 -32.00
C GLY A 493 2.12 -2.29 -30.86
N SER A 494 2.84 -1.18 -31.04
CA SER A 494 3.68 -0.54 -30.02
C SER A 494 3.03 0.67 -29.34
N GLN A 495 1.85 1.10 -29.80
CA GLN A 495 1.16 2.28 -29.28
C GLN A 495 0.28 1.93 -28.06
N VAL A 496 0.18 2.85 -27.11
CA VAL A 496 -0.56 2.69 -25.84
C VAL A 496 -1.34 3.96 -25.53
N TRP A 497 -2.65 3.83 -25.33
CA TRP A 497 -3.56 4.95 -25.07
C TRP A 497 -4.70 4.55 -24.13
N LEU A 498 -5.50 5.54 -23.70
CA LEU A 498 -6.77 5.32 -23.02
C LEU A 498 -7.95 5.29 -24.00
N GLU A 499 -8.79 4.25 -23.92
CA GLU A 499 -10.02 4.13 -24.71
C GLU A 499 -11.20 3.67 -23.85
N LYS A 500 -12.44 3.76 -24.36
CA LYS A 500 -13.62 3.28 -23.64
C LYS A 500 -13.49 1.78 -23.33
N CYS A 501 -13.76 1.41 -22.08
CA CYS A 501 -13.68 0.02 -21.64
C CYS A 501 -14.62 -0.92 -22.41
N VAL A 502 -14.06 -2.03 -22.94
CA VAL A 502 -14.78 -3.10 -23.65
C VAL A 502 -14.58 -4.42 -22.91
N SER A 503 -15.69 -5.07 -22.53
CA SER A 503 -15.62 -6.34 -21.81
C SER A 503 -15.02 -7.45 -22.67
N LYS A 504 -14.07 -8.20 -22.09
CA LYS A 504 -13.38 -9.35 -22.70
C LYS A 504 -12.53 -9.03 -23.94
N ASP A 505 -12.24 -7.75 -24.21
CA ASP A 505 -11.25 -7.34 -25.22
C ASP A 505 -9.81 -7.70 -24.78
N ALA A 506 -9.05 -8.33 -25.67
CA ALA A 506 -7.67 -8.76 -25.43
C ALA A 506 -6.62 -7.64 -25.60
N GLU A 507 -6.97 -6.51 -26.23
CA GLU A 507 -6.09 -5.33 -26.36
C GLU A 507 -6.17 -4.41 -25.13
N GLN A 508 -7.27 -4.49 -24.36
CA GLN A 508 -7.46 -3.84 -23.05
C GLN A 508 -7.15 -4.76 -21.85
N GLN A 509 -6.66 -5.97 -22.10
CA GLN A 509 -6.22 -6.92 -21.09
C GLN A 509 -4.71 -6.92 -20.95
N TRP A 510 -4.24 -6.92 -19.71
CA TRP A 510 -2.84 -6.84 -19.35
C TRP A 510 -2.49 -7.97 -18.39
N ALA A 511 -1.43 -8.71 -18.73
CA ALA A 511 -0.82 -9.70 -17.87
C ALA A 511 0.25 -9.02 -17.02
N ILE A 512 0.05 -9.00 -15.70
CA ILE A 512 1.00 -8.46 -14.73
C ILE A 512 1.94 -9.57 -14.30
N TYR A 513 3.22 -9.46 -14.66
CA TYR A 513 4.22 -10.50 -14.42
C TYR A 513 4.96 -10.30 -13.08
N PRO A 514 5.58 -11.35 -12.51
CA PRO A 514 6.40 -11.24 -11.30
C PRO A 514 7.68 -10.42 -11.49
N ASP A 515 8.24 -10.34 -12.70
CA ASP A 515 9.43 -9.53 -13.03
C ASP A 515 9.15 -8.00 -13.10
N GLU A 516 8.07 -7.54 -12.47
CA GLU A 516 7.49 -6.18 -12.55
C GLU A 516 7.16 -5.67 -13.97
N THR A 517 7.12 -6.55 -14.98
CA THR A 517 6.68 -6.16 -16.32
C THR A 517 5.16 -6.20 -16.45
N ILE A 518 4.62 -5.23 -17.19
CA ILE A 518 3.21 -5.17 -17.61
C ILE A 518 3.18 -5.55 -19.10
N ARG A 519 2.45 -6.60 -19.48
CA ARG A 519 2.48 -7.16 -20.84
C ARG A 519 1.08 -7.23 -21.48
N PRO A 520 0.89 -6.87 -22.76
CA PRO A 520 -0.41 -7.02 -23.42
C PRO A 520 -0.86 -8.49 -23.42
N GLN A 521 -2.12 -8.77 -23.11
CA GLN A 521 -2.64 -10.13 -23.10
C GLN A 521 -2.67 -10.76 -24.50
N LYS A 522 -2.88 -9.93 -25.54
CA LYS A 522 -2.82 -10.33 -26.96
C LYS A 522 -1.40 -10.67 -27.44
N ASN A 523 -0.35 -10.11 -26.83
CA ASN A 523 1.05 -10.41 -27.14
C ASN A 523 1.95 -10.26 -25.90
N ARG A 524 2.29 -11.40 -25.28
CA ARG A 524 3.07 -11.47 -24.03
C ARG A 524 4.60 -11.45 -24.21
N ASP A 525 5.07 -11.40 -25.45
CA ASP A 525 6.48 -11.15 -25.78
C ASP A 525 6.79 -9.63 -25.78
N GLY A 526 5.73 -8.81 -25.80
CA GLY A 526 5.81 -7.37 -25.61
C GLY A 526 5.71 -6.96 -24.14
N CYS A 527 6.51 -5.98 -23.74
CA CYS A 527 6.49 -5.33 -22.44
C CYS A 527 6.16 -3.84 -22.60
N LEU A 528 5.36 -3.31 -21.67
CA LEU A 528 5.16 -1.88 -21.50
C LEU A 528 6.48 -1.22 -21.09
N LYS A 529 6.93 -0.20 -21.83
CA LYS A 529 8.25 0.42 -21.67
C LYS A 529 8.19 1.93 -21.65
N TYR A 530 9.04 2.54 -20.83
CA TYR A 530 9.41 3.95 -20.93
C TYR A 530 10.92 4.09 -21.09
N ALA A 531 11.35 4.55 -22.27
CA ALA A 531 12.75 4.78 -22.60
C ALA A 531 13.00 6.29 -22.69
N ASN A 532 13.90 6.83 -21.86
CA ASN A 532 14.30 8.25 -21.91
C ASN A 532 15.28 8.52 -23.08
N ALA A 533 14.91 8.06 -24.28
CA ALA A 533 15.72 8.01 -25.49
C ALA A 533 15.23 9.01 -26.56
N GLY A 534 14.63 10.12 -26.13
CA GLY A 534 14.15 11.20 -27.01
C GLY A 534 12.65 11.17 -27.31
N GLY A 535 11.83 10.46 -26.54
CA GLY A 535 10.37 10.53 -26.63
C GLY A 535 9.69 10.33 -25.26
N ASP A 536 8.70 11.16 -24.95
CA ASP A 536 8.04 11.19 -23.62
C ASP A 536 6.90 10.17 -23.46
N LEU A 537 6.78 9.18 -24.36
CA LEU A 537 5.62 8.28 -24.41
C LEU A 537 5.95 6.88 -23.87
N VAL A 538 4.98 6.33 -23.13
CA VAL A 538 4.97 4.91 -22.77
C VAL A 538 4.51 4.11 -23.98
N THR A 539 5.22 3.03 -24.29
CA THR A 539 5.00 2.21 -25.50
C THR A 539 5.05 0.72 -25.18
N VAL A 540 4.75 -0.15 -26.14
CA VAL A 540 5.07 -1.59 -26.05
C VAL A 540 6.30 -1.89 -26.92
N GLY A 541 7.32 -2.49 -26.31
CA GLY A 541 8.54 -2.97 -26.97
C GLY A 541 8.91 -4.39 -26.53
N THR A 542 10.06 -4.90 -26.93
CA THR A 542 10.54 -6.23 -26.52
C THR A 542 10.87 -6.29 -25.03
N CYS A 543 10.54 -7.41 -24.37
CA CYS A 543 10.94 -7.70 -22.99
C CYS A 543 12.42 -8.08 -22.92
N ASP A 544 13.29 -7.10 -22.75
CA ASP A 544 14.75 -7.26 -22.91
C ASP A 544 15.47 -7.60 -21.60
N GLY A 545 14.79 -7.60 -20.45
CA GLY A 545 15.43 -7.82 -19.16
C GLY A 545 16.07 -6.57 -18.55
N TRP A 546 15.59 -5.37 -18.91
CA TRP A 546 16.20 -4.07 -18.56
C TRP A 546 15.32 -3.21 -17.64
N ILE A 547 15.72 -1.95 -17.43
CA ILE A 547 15.09 -0.99 -16.49
C ILE A 547 13.78 -0.40 -17.00
N GLU A 548 13.68 -0.14 -18.31
CA GLU A 548 12.59 0.59 -18.98
C GLU A 548 11.22 -0.09 -18.86
N GLU A 549 11.22 -1.40 -18.56
CA GLU A 549 10.06 -2.28 -18.52
C GLU A 549 9.54 -2.55 -17.09
N ARG A 550 10.11 -1.91 -16.05
CA ARG A 550 9.71 -2.11 -14.65
C ARG A 550 8.69 -1.10 -14.15
N TRP A 551 7.54 -1.63 -13.75
CA TRP A 551 6.41 -0.86 -13.25
C TRP A 551 5.98 -1.36 -11.88
N ARG A 552 6.34 -0.61 -10.83
CA ARG A 552 5.86 -0.84 -9.48
C ARG A 552 4.52 -0.16 -9.26
N PHE A 553 3.49 -0.97 -9.33
CA PHE A 553 2.19 -0.67 -8.78
C PHE A 553 2.22 -0.30 -7.28
N ARG A 554 1.46 0.72 -6.86
CA ARG A 554 1.38 1.19 -5.46
C ARG A 554 -0.05 1.25 -4.91
N SER A 555 -0.17 1.20 -3.57
CA SER A 555 -1.43 1.25 -2.80
C SER A 555 -2.17 2.59 -2.88
N ASP A 556 -1.47 3.69 -3.15
CA ASP A 556 -2.07 5.01 -3.47
C ASP A 556 -2.79 5.04 -4.83
N GLY A 557 -2.69 3.95 -5.60
CA GLY A 557 -3.28 3.78 -6.91
C GLY A 557 -2.44 4.26 -8.08
N THR A 558 -1.20 4.68 -7.85
CA THR A 558 -0.27 5.02 -8.94
C THR A 558 0.44 3.78 -9.50
N ILE A 559 1.00 3.92 -10.70
CA ILE A 559 1.93 2.96 -11.29
C ILE A 559 3.28 3.67 -11.43
N LEU A 560 4.23 3.37 -10.56
CA LEU A 560 5.57 3.93 -10.53
C LEU A 560 6.45 3.28 -11.60
N HIS A 561 7.11 4.05 -12.45
CA HIS A 561 8.24 3.56 -13.23
C HIS A 561 9.48 3.53 -12.33
N VAL A 562 9.99 2.32 -12.04
CA VAL A 562 10.83 2.07 -10.85
C VAL A 562 12.15 2.86 -10.85
N VAL A 563 12.71 3.15 -12.03
CA VAL A 563 14.07 3.72 -12.16
C VAL A 563 14.07 5.23 -12.43
N THR A 564 12.92 5.85 -12.73
CA THR A 564 12.80 7.32 -12.79
C THR A 564 12.09 7.91 -11.57
N GLU A 565 11.55 7.07 -10.67
CA GLU A 565 10.73 7.45 -9.52
C GLU A 565 9.46 8.27 -9.86
N GLN A 566 9.11 8.35 -11.15
CA GLN A 566 7.94 9.02 -11.70
C GLN A 566 6.78 8.06 -11.92
N VAL A 567 5.55 8.58 -11.90
CA VAL A 567 4.32 7.78 -12.04
C VAL A 567 3.73 7.90 -13.44
N MET A 568 3.09 6.82 -13.91
CA MET A 568 2.32 6.80 -15.15
C MET A 568 1.21 7.85 -15.10
N ASP A 569 1.15 8.70 -16.13
CA ASP A 569 0.25 9.84 -16.23
C ASP A 569 -0.34 9.94 -17.64
N VAL A 570 -1.48 10.63 -17.77
CA VAL A 570 -2.15 10.84 -19.06
C VAL A 570 -1.68 12.16 -19.65
N LYS A 571 -1.13 12.13 -20.86
CA LYS A 571 -0.40 13.28 -21.45
C LYS A 571 -1.30 14.47 -21.77
N ASP A 572 -2.47 14.21 -22.34
CA ASP A 572 -3.51 15.21 -22.61
C ASP A 572 -4.87 14.65 -22.19
N THR A 573 -5.42 15.17 -21.10
CA THR A 573 -6.72 14.77 -20.55
C THR A 573 -7.92 15.27 -21.35
N SER A 574 -7.70 16.09 -22.39
CA SER A 574 -8.73 16.58 -23.33
C SER A 574 -8.78 15.81 -24.66
N ALA A 575 -7.79 14.95 -24.94
CA ALA A 575 -7.73 14.15 -26.15
C ALA A 575 -8.78 13.03 -26.19
N THR A 576 -9.27 12.69 -27.40
CA THR A 576 -10.24 11.59 -27.60
C THR A 576 -9.64 10.21 -27.31
N LEU A 577 -8.35 10.03 -27.61
CA LEU A 577 -7.55 8.84 -27.32
C LEU A 577 -6.28 9.31 -26.59
N PRO A 578 -6.31 9.49 -25.26
CA PRO A 578 -5.18 10.06 -24.54
C PRO A 578 -3.93 9.16 -24.54
N ASP A 579 -2.82 9.70 -25.05
CA ASP A 579 -1.49 9.09 -24.95
C ASP A 579 -1.01 8.98 -23.50
N ILE A 580 -0.18 7.96 -23.22
CA ILE A 580 0.41 7.72 -21.90
C ILE A 580 1.84 8.25 -21.82
N THR A 581 2.16 8.90 -20.70
CA THR A 581 3.49 9.42 -20.36
C THR A 581 3.84 9.03 -18.92
N ILE A 582 4.94 9.55 -18.39
CA ILE A 582 5.21 9.55 -16.94
C ILE A 582 5.44 10.98 -16.45
N ASN A 583 5.19 11.22 -15.16
CA ASN A 583 5.34 12.54 -14.56
C ASN A 583 5.65 12.44 -13.06
N ASP A 584 6.04 13.56 -12.45
CA ASP A 584 6.22 13.63 -11.00
C ASP A 584 4.88 13.41 -10.29
N TYR A 585 4.90 12.70 -9.16
CA TYR A 585 3.69 12.42 -8.41
C TYR A 585 3.03 13.71 -7.89
N SER A 586 1.75 13.89 -8.20
CA SER A 586 0.96 15.03 -7.76
C SER A 586 -0.30 14.59 -7.03
N ASN A 587 -0.46 15.03 -5.78
CA ASN A 587 -1.70 14.84 -5.03
C ASN A 587 -2.91 15.42 -5.78
N GLN A 588 -2.74 16.48 -6.59
CA GLN A 588 -3.84 17.15 -7.31
C GLN A 588 -4.17 16.53 -8.69
N ARG A 589 -3.45 15.49 -9.15
CA ARG A 589 -3.76 14.82 -10.42
C ARG A 589 -4.61 13.56 -10.23
N ALA A 590 -5.76 13.53 -10.89
CA ALA A 590 -6.61 12.36 -11.08
C ALA A 590 -6.10 11.46 -12.23
N SER A 591 -5.36 12.02 -13.18
CA SER A 591 -4.78 11.32 -14.35
C SER A 591 -3.69 10.29 -13.99
N GLN A 592 -3.14 10.37 -12.77
CA GLN A 592 -2.10 9.48 -12.27
C GLN A 592 -2.65 8.28 -11.48
N ILE A 593 -3.97 8.11 -11.39
CA ILE A 593 -4.60 7.06 -10.57
C ILE A 593 -5.21 5.97 -11.45
N TRP A 594 -4.82 4.72 -11.14
CA TRP A 594 -5.02 3.53 -11.94
C TRP A 594 -5.57 2.39 -11.09
N PHE A 595 -6.52 1.64 -11.64
CA PHE A 595 -7.21 0.54 -10.99
C PHE A 595 -7.00 -0.74 -11.80
N GLN A 596 -6.66 -1.83 -11.13
CA GLN A 596 -6.74 -3.16 -11.72
C GLN A 596 -8.16 -3.69 -11.51
N VAL A 597 -8.87 -3.99 -12.60
CA VAL A 597 -10.19 -4.63 -12.60
C VAL A 597 -10.01 -6.09 -13.03
N PRO A 598 -10.08 -7.06 -12.09
CA PRO A 598 -9.97 -8.47 -12.42
C PRO A 598 -11.07 -8.91 -13.39
N LEU A 599 -10.74 -9.85 -14.27
CA LEU A 599 -11.69 -10.40 -15.21
C LEU A 599 -12.76 -11.22 -14.47
N ARG A 600 -13.97 -10.66 -14.36
CA ARG A 600 -15.17 -11.44 -13.96
C ARG A 600 -15.44 -12.51 -15.03
N LYS A 601 -15.73 -13.74 -14.61
CA LYS A 601 -15.88 -14.92 -15.47
C LYS A 601 -17.13 -14.83 -16.34
#